data_AF-A0A395V3Q1-F1
#
_entry.id   AF-A0A395V3Q1-F1
#
_cell.length_a   1.000
_cell.length_b   1.000
_cell.length_c   1.000
_cell.angle_alpha   90.00
_cell.angle_beta   90.00
_cell.angle_gamma   90.00
#
_symmetry.space_group_name_H-M   'P 1'
#
loop_
_entity.id
_entity.type
_entity.pdbx_description
1 polymer ?
#
loop_
_entity_poly.entity_id
_entity_poly.type
_entity_poly.pdbx_seq_one_letter_code
_entity_poly.pdbx_strand_id
1 'polypeptide(L)' 'MGENKRIVICRRCKKPEYWGEMRWLSGFCVCRDCYKAQWESENHKPYTWDDLDGKRPTMEEFEKENE' A
#
# COMPACT_ATOMS: atom_id res chain seq x y z
N MET A 1 -17.08 -6.78 10.16
CA MET A 1 -15.77 -6.88 9.46
C MET A 1 -15.17 -5.48 9.47
N GLY A 2 -13.98 -5.29 10.05
CA GLY A 2 -13.39 -3.96 10.22
C GLY A 2 -13.03 -3.33 8.88
N GLU A 3 -13.34 -2.05 8.71
CA GLU A 3 -13.13 -1.25 7.49
C GLU A 3 -11.67 -1.28 6.97
N ASN A 4 -10.72 -1.62 7.84
CA ASN A 4 -9.29 -1.74 7.53
C ASN A 4 -8.94 -2.93 6.62
N LYS A 5 -9.85 -3.89 6.39
CA LYS A 5 -9.61 -5.06 5.54
C LYS A 5 -10.03 -4.89 4.08
N ARG A 6 -10.68 -3.79 3.72
CA ARG A 6 -11.11 -3.55 2.34
C ARG A 6 -9.90 -3.51 1.41
N ILE A 7 -9.92 -4.30 0.34
CA ILE A 7 -8.83 -4.29 -0.63
C ILE A 7 -9.07 -3.19 -1.67
N VAL A 8 -8.04 -2.41 -1.96
CA VAL A 8 -8.04 -1.31 -2.92
C VAL A 8 -6.86 -1.41 -3.88
N ILE A 9 -7.01 -0.86 -5.09
CA ILE A 9 -5.95 -0.86 -6.09
C ILE A 9 -5.15 0.45 -5.99
N CYS A 10 -3.85 0.34 -5.79
CA CYS A 10 -2.97 1.50 -5.81
C CYS A 10 -3.02 2.20 -7.17
N ARG A 11 -3.27 3.51 -7.18
CA ARG A 11 -3.37 4.28 -8.43
C ARG A 11 -2.04 4.35 -9.21
N ARG A 12 -0.90 4.22 -8.52
CA ARG A 12 0.45 4.37 -9.07
C ARG A 12 1.01 3.07 -9.64
N CYS A 13 1.07 1.99 -8.85
CA CYS A 13 1.64 0.71 -9.30
C CYS A 13 0.60 -0.34 -9.73
N LYS A 14 -0.70 -0.04 -9.62
CA LYS A 14 -1.82 -0.95 -9.94
C LYS A 14 -1.84 -2.27 -9.16
N LYS A 15 -1.08 -2.37 -8.07
CA LYS A 15 -1.11 -3.52 -7.17
C LYS A 15 -2.20 -3.35 -6.11
N PRO A 16 -2.79 -4.46 -5.64
CA PRO A 16 -3.76 -4.44 -4.55
C PRO A 16 -3.06 -4.15 -3.21
N GLU A 17 -3.76 -3.45 -2.32
CA GLU A 17 -3.32 -3.12 -0.97
C GLU A 17 -4.55 -2.98 -0.05
N TYR A 18 -4.38 -3.20 1.26
CA TYR A 18 -5.48 -2.92 2.20
C TYR A 18 -5.68 -1.42 2.37
N TRP A 19 -6.93 -0.96 2.37
CA TRP A 19 -7.29 0.45 2.55
C TRP A 19 -6.73 1.03 3.86
N GLY A 20 -6.79 0.24 4.95
CA GLY A 20 -6.20 0.63 6.24
C GLY A 20 -4.66 0.68 6.25
N GLU A 21 -4.00 0.05 5.28
CA GLU A 21 -2.54 0.03 5.13
C GLU A 21 -2.04 1.05 4.10
N MET A 22 -2.93 1.83 3.45
CA MET A 22 -2.49 2.92 2.60
C MET A 22 -1.74 3.99 3.41
N ARG A 23 -0.72 4.58 2.79
CA ARG A 23 0.14 5.58 3.43
C ARG A 23 0.06 6.90 2.67
N TRP A 24 0.19 7.98 3.42
CA TRP A 24 0.23 9.34 2.88
C TRP A 24 1.66 9.87 2.92
N LEU A 25 2.15 10.33 1.78
CA LEU A 25 3.43 11.03 1.68
C LEU A 25 3.32 12.16 0.67
N SER A 26 3.70 13.37 1.10
CA SER A 26 3.74 14.57 0.25
C SER A 26 2.43 14.81 -0.53
N GLY A 27 1.29 14.59 0.14
CA GLY A 27 -0.05 14.78 -0.44
C GLY A 27 -0.58 13.60 -1.28
N PHE A 28 0.20 12.53 -1.46
CA PHE A 28 -0.22 11.34 -2.19
C PHE A 28 -0.62 10.21 -1.24
N CYS A 29 -1.82 9.65 -1.45
CA CYS A 29 -2.25 8.41 -0.83
C CYS A 29 -1.87 7.22 -1.72
N VAL A 30 -0.89 6.43 -1.30
CA VAL A 30 -0.30 5.33 -2.09
C VAL A 30 -0.14 4.05 -1.26
N CYS A 31 0.11 2.92 -1.92
CA CYS A 31 0.41 1.68 -1.21
C CYS A 31 1.80 1.74 -0.54
N ARG A 32 2.07 0.77 0.32
CA ARG A 32 3.32 0.70 1.11
C ARG A 32 4.58 0.67 0.24
N ASP A 33 4.57 -0.03 -0.90
CA ASP A 33 5.69 -0.03 -1.85
C ASP A 33 5.96 1.34 -2.46
N CYS A 34 4.91 2.00 -2.93
CA CYS A 34 5.04 3.31 -3.56
C CYS A 34 5.43 4.38 -2.53
N TYR A 35 4.95 4.23 -1.29
CA TYR A 35 5.38 5.05 -0.17
C TYR A 35 6.88 4.88 0.08
N LYS A 36 7.37 3.64 0.20
CA LYS A 36 8.79 3.34 0.40
C LYS A 36 9.65 3.96 -0.71
N ALA A 37 9.31 3.70 -1.97
CA ALA A 37 10.05 4.23 -3.11
C ALA A 37 10.06 5.77 -3.16
N GLN A 38 8.94 6.42 -2.82
CA GLN A 38 8.87 7.88 -2.78
C GLN A 38 9.66 8.45 -1.60
N TRP A 39 9.59 7.82 -0.42
CA TRP A 39 10.37 8.23 0.73
C TRP A 39 11.87 8.15 0.45
N GLU A 40 12.33 7.04 -0.15
CA GLU A 40 13.73 6.84 -0.55
C GLU A 40 14.17 7.90 -1.57
N SER A 41 13.28 8.24 -2.52
CA SER A 41 13.52 9.30 -3.50
C SER A 41 13.58 10.70 -2.88
N GLU A 42 12.74 11.01 -1.88
CA GLU A 42 12.73 12.33 -1.23
C GLU A 42 13.90 12.48 -0.24
N ASN A 43 14.20 11.44 0.53
CA ASN A 43 15.22 11.46 1.59
C ASN A 43 16.62 11.07 1.10
N HIS A 44 16.74 10.54 -0.13
CA HIS A 44 17.99 10.07 -0.73
C HIS A 44 18.71 9.02 0.13
N LYS A 45 17.95 8.22 0.88
CA LYS A 45 18.43 7.19 1.80
C LYS A 45 17.57 5.93 1.67
N PRO A 46 18.13 4.73 1.86
CA PRO A 46 17.35 3.51 1.88
C PRO A 46 16.39 3.51 3.08
N TYR A 47 15.19 3.02 2.87
CA TYR A 47 14.19 2.87 3.92
C TYR A 47 14.48 1.58 4.68
N THR A 48 14.88 1.71 5.94
CA THR A 48 15.36 0.60 6.78
C THR A 48 14.36 0.14 7.83
N TRP A 49 13.13 0.64 7.81
CA TRP A 49 12.08 0.22 8.74
C TRP A 49 11.23 -0.90 8.15
N ASP A 50 10.81 -1.83 9.01
CA ASP A 50 10.03 -3.03 8.64
C ASP A 50 8.52 -2.84 8.87
N ASP A 51 8.06 -1.63 9.20
CA ASP A 51 6.66 -1.30 9.47
C ASP A 51 5.73 -1.47 8.24
N LEU A 52 6.34 -1.66 7.07
CA LEU A 52 5.66 -1.84 5.79
C LEU A 52 5.59 -3.31 5.32
N ASP A 53 6.22 -4.26 6.03
CA ASP A 53 6.30 -5.68 5.65
C ASP A 53 5.11 -6.54 6.14
N GLY A 54 3.97 -5.90 6.40
CA GLY A 54 2.74 -6.61 6.75
C GLY A 54 2.16 -7.44 5.59
N LYS A 55 1.22 -8.34 5.91
CA LYS A 55 0.49 -9.13 4.90
C LYS A 55 -0.09 -8.19 3.83
N ARG A 56 0.04 -8.59 2.57
CA ARG A 56 -0.52 -7.90 1.41
C ARG A 56 -1.64 -8.74 0.82
N PRO A 57 -2.72 -8.09 0.35
CA PRO A 57 -3.73 -8.80 -0.40
C PRO A 57 -3.18 -9.20 -1.76
N THR A 58 -3.69 -10.32 -2.26
CA THR A 58 -3.48 -10.77 -3.64
C THR A 58 -4.58 -10.22 -4.55
N MET A 59 -4.35 -10.26 -5.87
CA MET A 59 -5.40 -9.91 -6.83
C MET A 59 -6.59 -10.87 -6.73
N GLU A 60 -6.35 -12.15 -6.45
CA GLU A 60 -7.40 -13.15 -6.24
C GLU A 60 -8.28 -12.81 -5.03
N GLU A 61 -7.69 -12.37 -3.92
CA GLU A 61 -8.45 -11.90 -2.74
C GLU A 61 -9.30 -10.67 -3.08
N PHE A 62 -8.82 -9.76 -3.93
CA PHE A 62 -9.59 -8.59 -4.39
C PHE A 62 -10.78 -8.98 -5.26
N GLU A 63 -10.59 -9.89 -6.22
CA GLU A 63 -11.66 -10.37 -7.09
C GLU A 63 -12.76 -11.07 -6.28
N LYS A 64 -12.37 -11.90 -5.31
CA LYS A 64 -13.31 -12.59 -4.40
C LYS A 64 -14.08 -11.66 -3.46
N GLU A 65 -13.54 -10.48 -3.12
CA GLU A 65 -14.27 -9.47 -2.32
C GLU A 65 -15.33 -8.73 -3.17
N ASN A 66 -15.17 -8.70 -4.50
CA ASN A 66 -16.05 -7.97 -5.42
C ASN A 66 -17.00 -8.89 -6.21
N GLU A 67 -16.93 -10.21 -6.03
CA GLU A 67 -17.91 -11.21 -6.53
C GLU A 67 -19.12 -11.30 -5.60
#